data_AF-E3NF89-F1
#
_entry.id   AF-E3NF89-F1
#
_cell.length_a   1.000
_cell.length_b   1.000
_cell.length_c   1.000
_cell.angle_alpha   90.00
_cell.angle_beta   90.00
_cell.angle_gamma   90.00
#
_symmetry.space_group_name_H-M   'P 1'
#
loop_
_entity.id
_entity.type
_entity.pdbx_description
1 polymer ?
#
loop_
_entity_poly.entity_id
_entity_poly.type
_entity_poly.pdbx_seq_one_letter_code
_entity_poly.pdbx_strand_id
1 'polypeptide(L)'
;MLWDYFLILQYLIIIFGIASQCLLIHYLVLKPALQSCARTCIAILSISMIYVLLFYGCETLVCLITGTMFVEKVCTEQLGKLLLYCIREYFQVVIVQSHLTFTIERLISIKSPELHKKPKFRLYFHRVLLMEQLFALFFTFAHYYYPEIFNGAWQIVFHFLIIVNWPIVIYTKKTCRSMYKVYNVEFYDLARKHELYKAYEITKSLVTALIANAIQQMLTFLFVGLQYQGLLFSKTDYYKTLFILHMLWNSNFAIFAWILLLSHRSSRLKILAASQPKISITSIDGTNITQMPTQQEYFRELRIAWS
;
A
#
# COMPACT_ATOMS: atom_id res chain seq x y z
N MET A 1 15.46 -0.96 -29.32
CA MET A 1 15.32 -2.38 -28.89
C MET A 1 15.29 -2.53 -27.37
N LEU A 2 16.37 -2.31 -26.61
CA LEU A 2 16.36 -2.53 -25.14
C LEU A 2 15.31 -1.66 -24.41
N TRP A 3 15.19 -0.39 -24.79
CA TRP A 3 14.24 0.56 -24.19
C TRP A 3 12.79 0.23 -24.50
N ASP A 4 12.51 -0.38 -25.65
CA ASP A 4 11.16 -0.82 -26.02
C ASP A 4 10.70 -1.95 -25.10
N TYR A 5 11.61 -2.87 -24.72
CA TYR A 5 11.32 -3.90 -23.72
C TYR A 5 11.06 -3.30 -22.33
N PHE A 6 11.83 -2.28 -21.93
CA PHE A 6 11.59 -1.57 -20.67
C PHE A 6 10.26 -0.82 -20.67
N LEU A 7 9.86 -0.25 -21.80
CA LEU A 7 8.56 0.39 -21.97
C LEU A 7 7.41 -0.62 -21.85
N ILE A 8 7.51 -1.78 -22.52
CA ILE A 8 6.53 -2.86 -22.39
C ILE A 8 6.45 -3.32 -20.94
N LEU A 9 7.60 -3.56 -20.29
CA LEU A 9 7.65 -3.95 -18.88
C LEU A 9 7.01 -2.89 -17.98
N GLN A 10 7.20 -1.61 -18.26
CA GLN A 10 6.57 -0.52 -17.51
C GLN A 10 5.04 -0.57 -17.59
N TYR A 11 4.47 -0.78 -18.77
CA TYR A 11 3.01 -0.95 -18.90
C TYR A 11 2.50 -2.23 -18.24
N LEU A 12 3.26 -3.33 -18.30
CA LEU A 12 2.91 -4.56 -17.57
C LEU A 12 2.89 -4.32 -16.06
N ILE A 13 3.86 -3.59 -15.51
CA ILE A 13 3.89 -3.20 -14.09
C ILE A 13 2.66 -2.35 -13.73
N ILE A 14 2.28 -1.40 -14.58
CA ILE A 14 1.09 -0.55 -14.36
C ILE A 14 -0.19 -1.39 -14.34
N ILE A 15 -0.41 -2.21 -15.37
CA ILE A 15 -1.61 -3.06 -15.49
C ILE A 15 -1.69 -4.02 -14.30
N PHE A 16 -0.60 -4.71 -14.00
CA PHE A 16 -0.54 -5.64 -12.89
C PHE A 16 -0.72 -4.93 -11.54
N GLY A 17 -0.15 -3.75 -11.35
CA GLY A 17 -0.32 -2.93 -10.16
C GLY A 17 -1.77 -2.52 -9.94
N ILE A 18 -2.45 -2.01 -10.98
CA ILE A 18 -3.87 -1.65 -10.93
C ILE A 18 -4.72 -2.88 -10.59
N ALA A 19 -4.52 -4.00 -11.28
CA ALA A 19 -5.25 -5.24 -11.03
C ALA A 19 -5.05 -5.72 -9.58
N SER A 20 -3.81 -5.66 -9.06
CA SER A 20 -3.48 -6.05 -7.68
C SER A 20 -4.19 -5.18 -6.64
N GLN A 21 -4.29 -3.87 -6.88
CA GLN A 21 -5.02 -2.95 -6.00
C GLN A 21 -6.54 -3.17 -6.06
N CYS A 22 -7.10 -3.45 -7.23
CA CYS A 22 -8.51 -3.82 -7.38
C CYS A 22 -8.84 -5.11 -6.60
N LEU A 23 -7.96 -6.12 -6.65
CA LEU A 23 -8.10 -7.33 -5.84
C LEU A 23 -8.03 -7.03 -4.34
N LEU A 24 -7.11 -6.16 -3.92
CA LEU A 24 -6.99 -5.72 -2.53
C LEU A 24 -8.30 -5.08 -2.03
N ILE A 25 -8.89 -4.18 -2.82
CA ILE A 25 -10.20 -3.57 -2.53
C ILE A 25 -11.29 -4.63 -2.42
N HIS A 26 -11.37 -5.54 -3.39
CA HIS A 26 -12.39 -6.60 -3.39
C HIS A 26 -12.33 -7.48 -2.15
N TYR A 27 -11.13 -7.90 -1.72
CA TYR A 27 -10.98 -8.87 -0.63
C TYR A 27 -10.91 -8.25 0.77
N LEU A 28 -10.38 -7.03 0.93
CA LEU A 28 -10.20 -6.39 2.25
C LEU A 28 -11.14 -5.22 2.53
N VAL A 29 -11.65 -4.54 1.51
CA VAL A 29 -12.55 -3.38 1.68
C VAL A 29 -14.02 -3.80 1.54
N LEU A 30 -14.38 -4.42 0.40
CA LEU A 30 -15.78 -4.78 0.12
C LEU A 30 -16.27 -5.93 1.01
N LYS A 31 -15.39 -6.90 1.30
CA LYS A 31 -15.70 -7.96 2.25
C LYS A 31 -15.36 -7.49 3.67
N PRO A 32 -16.23 -7.73 4.68
CA PRO A 32 -16.02 -7.26 6.06
C PRO A 32 -14.94 -8.08 6.79
N ALA A 33 -13.71 -8.08 6.27
CA ALA A 33 -12.54 -8.67 6.90
C ALA A 33 -11.99 -7.78 8.02
N LEU A 34 -12.21 -6.46 7.93
CA LEU A 34 -11.60 -5.42 8.76
C LEU A 34 -12.64 -4.45 9.33
N GLN A 35 -12.26 -3.77 10.41
CA GLN A 35 -13.05 -2.70 11.03
C GLN A 35 -13.25 -1.52 10.06
N SER A 36 -14.32 -0.74 10.24
CA SER A 36 -14.69 0.33 9.29
C SER A 36 -13.57 1.34 9.02
N CYS A 37 -12.88 1.83 10.05
CA CYS A 37 -11.83 2.84 9.87
C CYS A 37 -10.63 2.27 9.09
N ALA A 38 -10.17 1.07 9.44
CA ALA A 38 -9.13 0.36 8.70
C ALA A 38 -9.50 0.11 7.23
N ARG A 39 -10.76 -0.23 6.93
CA ARG A 39 -11.24 -0.40 5.55
C ARG A 39 -11.19 0.90 4.77
N THR A 40 -11.59 2.02 5.38
CA THR A 40 -11.52 3.34 4.75
C THR A 40 -10.07 3.73 4.41
N CYS A 41 -9.12 3.52 5.33
CA CYS A 41 -7.69 3.76 5.05
C CYS A 41 -7.18 2.92 3.88
N ILE A 42 -7.45 1.62 3.87
CA ILE A 42 -7.00 0.73 2.78
C ILE A 42 -7.65 1.13 1.46
N ALA A 43 -8.93 1.52 1.47
CA ALA A 43 -9.60 2.01 0.27
C ALA A 43 -8.93 3.27 -0.30
N ILE A 44 -8.65 4.27 0.55
CA ILE A 44 -7.96 5.50 0.15
C ILE A 44 -6.57 5.19 -0.40
N LEU A 45 -5.79 4.34 0.29
CA LEU A 45 -4.47 3.90 -0.17
C LEU A 45 -4.55 3.24 -1.55
N SER A 46 -5.42 2.24 -1.72
CA SER A 46 -5.54 1.51 -2.97
C SER A 46 -6.02 2.37 -4.13
N ILE A 47 -7.03 3.21 -3.90
CA ILE A 47 -7.55 4.12 -4.92
C ILE A 47 -6.46 5.11 -5.34
N SER A 48 -5.73 5.67 -4.38
CA SER A 48 -4.62 6.59 -4.67
C SER A 48 -3.50 5.92 -5.46
N MET A 49 -3.12 4.69 -5.11
CA MET A 49 -2.13 3.91 -5.86
C MET A 49 -2.59 3.59 -7.29
N ILE A 50 -3.88 3.29 -7.50
CA ILE A 50 -4.46 3.10 -8.84
C ILE A 50 -4.34 4.39 -9.65
N TYR A 51 -4.70 5.53 -9.07
CA TYR A 51 -4.60 6.81 -9.76
C TYR A 51 -3.15 7.16 -10.11
N VAL A 52 -2.19 7.00 -9.19
CA VAL A 52 -0.77 7.23 -9.50
C VAL A 52 -0.32 6.39 -10.70
N LEU A 53 -0.67 5.11 -10.74
CA LEU A 53 -0.32 4.21 -11.84
C LEU A 53 -0.99 4.62 -13.16
N LEU A 54 -2.27 4.98 -13.11
CA LEU A 54 -3.05 5.38 -14.28
C LEU A 54 -2.53 6.69 -14.87
N PHE A 55 -2.35 7.71 -14.03
CA PHE A 55 -1.85 9.02 -14.46
C PHE A 55 -0.41 8.93 -14.97
N TYR A 56 0.44 8.13 -14.34
CA TYR A 56 1.79 7.87 -14.87
C TYR A 56 1.75 7.16 -16.24
N GLY A 57 0.85 6.20 -16.43
CA GLY A 57 0.65 5.54 -17.72
C GLY A 57 0.20 6.51 -18.80
N CYS A 58 -0.73 7.41 -18.48
CA CYS A 58 -1.16 8.49 -19.37
C CYS A 58 -0.03 9.48 -19.68
N GLU A 59 0.75 9.91 -18.69
CA GLU A 59 1.93 10.78 -18.89
C GLU A 59 2.92 10.14 -19.86
N THR A 60 3.19 8.85 -19.67
CA THR A 60 4.09 8.08 -20.55
C THR A 60 3.53 8.00 -21.97
N LEU A 61 2.22 7.74 -22.13
CA LEU A 61 1.55 7.69 -23.43
C LEU A 61 1.62 9.03 -24.16
N VAL A 62 1.44 10.15 -23.44
CA VAL A 62 1.58 11.50 -24.01
C VAL A 62 2.98 11.70 -24.57
N CYS A 63 4.03 11.30 -23.84
CA CYS A 63 5.39 11.41 -24.37
C CYS A 63 5.61 10.54 -25.61
N LEU A 64 5.09 9.31 -25.62
CA LEU A 64 5.18 8.43 -26.79
C LEU A 64 4.54 9.05 -28.04
N ILE A 65 3.38 9.71 -27.89
CA ILE A 65 2.71 10.40 -28.98
C ILE A 65 3.56 11.56 -29.51
N THR A 66 4.32 12.24 -28.63
CA THR A 66 5.28 13.30 -29.04
C THR A 66 6.59 12.77 -29.63
N GLY A 67 6.73 11.44 -29.78
CA GLY A 67 7.89 10.81 -30.41
C GLY A 67 9.04 10.47 -29.46
N THR A 68 8.84 10.58 -28.14
CA THR A 68 9.89 10.35 -27.15
C THR A 68 9.41 9.42 -26.03
N MET A 69 10.21 8.45 -25.62
CA MET A 69 9.87 7.60 -24.46
C MET A 69 10.17 8.28 -23.12
N PHE A 70 10.95 9.36 -23.16
CA PHE A 70 11.51 10.01 -22.00
C PHE A 70 10.86 11.38 -21.78
N VAL A 71 10.97 11.88 -20.55
CA VAL A 71 10.54 13.22 -20.19
C VAL A 71 11.51 14.23 -20.83
N GLU A 72 11.29 14.57 -22.09
CA GLU A 72 12.00 15.64 -22.80
C GLU A 72 11.25 16.98 -22.68
N LYS A 73 11.96 18.10 -22.91
CA LYS A 73 11.42 19.48 -22.81
C LYS A 73 10.10 19.67 -23.57
N VAL A 74 10.02 19.12 -24.78
CA VAL A 74 8.83 19.21 -25.65
C VAL A 74 7.62 18.51 -25.03
N CYS A 75 7.82 17.37 -24.36
CA CYS A 75 6.74 16.66 -23.69
C CYS A 75 6.28 17.43 -22.43
N THR A 76 7.19 18.06 -21.68
CA THR A 76 6.88 18.82 -20.45
C THR A 76 6.09 20.12 -20.67
N GLU A 77 6.16 20.72 -21.86
CA GLU A 77 5.45 21.97 -22.17
C GLU A 77 3.96 21.76 -22.47
N GLN A 78 3.50 20.51 -22.61
CA GLN A 78 2.09 20.23 -22.85
C GLN A 78 1.25 20.38 -21.58
N LEU A 79 0.26 21.27 -21.64
CA LEU A 79 -0.70 21.51 -20.55
C LEU A 79 -1.37 20.21 -20.04
N GLY A 80 -1.67 19.28 -20.96
CA GLY A 80 -2.23 17.98 -20.62
C GLY A 80 -1.30 17.16 -19.71
N LYS A 81 -0.01 17.07 -20.04
CA LYS A 81 0.97 16.36 -19.21
C LYS A 81 1.14 17.01 -17.84
N LEU A 82 1.16 18.34 -17.81
CA LEU A 82 1.29 19.08 -16.56
C LEU A 82 0.13 18.78 -15.59
N LEU A 83 -1.10 18.72 -16.10
CA LEU A 83 -2.27 18.37 -15.31
C LEU A 83 -2.18 16.93 -14.78
N LEU A 84 -1.76 15.97 -15.61
CA LEU A 84 -1.56 14.58 -15.18
C LEU A 84 -0.48 14.48 -14.07
N TYR A 85 0.62 15.22 -14.23
CA TYR A 85 1.71 15.30 -13.26
C TYR A 85 1.22 15.82 -11.90
N CYS A 86 0.47 16.92 -11.88
CA CYS A 86 -0.07 17.49 -10.64
C CYS A 86 -1.01 16.50 -9.93
N ILE A 87 -1.87 15.82 -10.68
CA ILE A 87 -2.78 14.82 -10.10
C ILE A 87 -1.99 13.63 -9.54
N ARG A 88 -0.96 13.17 -10.25
CA ARG A 88 -0.07 12.10 -9.79
C ARG A 88 0.62 12.48 -8.48
N GLU A 89 1.19 13.69 -8.38
CA GLU A 89 1.82 14.18 -7.16
C GLU A 89 0.82 14.26 -5.99
N TYR A 90 -0.38 14.79 -6.23
CA TYR A 90 -1.44 14.83 -5.23
C TYR A 90 -1.67 13.44 -4.59
N PHE A 91 -1.87 12.42 -5.42
CA PHE A 91 -2.11 11.06 -4.92
C PHE A 91 -0.88 10.44 -4.25
N GLN A 92 0.35 10.80 -4.65
CA GLN A 92 1.56 10.38 -3.94
C GLN A 92 1.59 10.93 -2.50
N VAL A 93 1.18 12.19 -2.29
CA VAL A 93 1.08 12.78 -0.95
C VAL A 93 0.06 12.01 -0.11
N VAL A 94 -1.12 11.78 -0.69
CA VAL A 94 -2.23 11.07 -0.04
C VAL A 94 -1.79 9.67 0.38
N ILE A 95 -1.01 8.95 -0.44
CA ILE A 95 -0.49 7.63 -0.10
C ILE A 95 0.36 7.67 1.18
N VAL A 96 1.36 8.57 1.23
CA VAL A 96 2.29 8.64 2.37
C VAL A 96 1.56 9.01 3.66
N GLN A 97 0.65 9.98 3.60
CA GLN A 97 -0.15 10.38 4.77
C GLN A 97 -1.09 9.25 5.23
N SER A 98 -1.79 8.63 4.28
CA SER A 98 -2.71 7.54 4.58
C SER A 98 -2.01 6.33 5.19
N HIS A 99 -0.75 6.06 4.84
CA HIS A 99 0.04 5.01 5.48
C HIS A 99 0.30 5.30 6.97
N LEU A 100 0.63 6.55 7.30
CA LEU A 100 0.86 6.97 8.67
C LEU A 100 -0.45 6.92 9.47
N THR A 101 -1.53 7.49 8.94
CA THR A 101 -2.85 7.48 9.58
C THR A 101 -3.40 6.08 9.76
N PHE A 102 -3.19 5.18 8.80
CA PHE A 102 -3.53 3.76 8.96
C PHE A 102 -2.76 3.12 10.12
N THR A 103 -1.47 3.39 10.24
CA THR A 103 -0.63 2.82 11.31
C THR A 103 -1.05 3.35 12.68
N ILE A 104 -1.34 4.66 12.78
CA ILE A 104 -1.83 5.29 14.01
C ILE A 104 -3.20 4.71 14.40
N GLU A 105 -4.13 4.58 13.44
CA GLU A 105 -5.44 3.95 13.67
C GLU A 105 -5.30 2.54 14.24
N ARG A 106 -4.39 1.74 13.67
CA ARG A 106 -4.10 0.39 14.15
C ARG A 106 -3.57 0.40 15.58
N LEU A 107 -2.65 1.28 15.89
CA LEU A 107 -2.09 1.41 17.24
C LEU A 107 -3.18 1.75 18.27
N ILE A 108 -4.07 2.69 17.94
CA ILE A 108 -5.19 3.08 18.81
C ILE A 108 -6.19 1.93 18.97
N SER A 109 -6.56 1.23 17.88
CA SER A 109 -7.44 0.05 17.91
C SER A 109 -6.89 -1.06 18.82
N ILE A 110 -5.57 -1.20 18.88
CA ILE A 110 -4.89 -2.21 19.70
C ILE A 110 -4.78 -1.77 21.16
N LYS A 111 -4.28 -0.55 21.44
CA LYS A 111 -4.02 -0.06 22.81
C LYS A 111 -5.25 0.47 23.54
N SER A 112 -6.20 1.05 22.82
CA SER A 112 -7.32 1.78 23.42
C SER A 112 -8.63 1.40 22.71
N PRO A 113 -9.05 0.12 22.78
CA PRO A 113 -10.24 -0.36 22.07
C PRO A 113 -11.52 0.35 22.52
N GLU A 114 -11.60 0.74 23.80
CA GLU A 114 -12.75 1.47 24.34
C GLU A 114 -12.90 2.86 23.71
N LEU A 115 -11.79 3.54 23.41
CA LEU A 115 -11.80 4.81 22.69
C LEU A 115 -12.21 4.58 21.23
N HIS A 116 -11.62 3.57 20.59
CA HIS A 116 -11.83 3.24 19.18
C HIS A 116 -13.29 2.89 18.87
N LYS A 117 -13.98 2.19 19.78
CA LYS A 117 -15.39 1.82 19.66
C LYS A 117 -16.37 3.01 19.78
N LYS A 118 -15.93 4.17 20.31
CA LYS A 118 -16.82 5.32 20.49
C LYS A 118 -17.17 5.96 19.13
N PRO A 119 -18.44 6.35 18.89
CA PRO A 119 -18.83 7.06 17.67
C PRO A 119 -18.04 8.35 17.42
N LYS A 120 -17.66 9.06 18.51
CA LYS A 120 -16.82 10.26 18.44
C LYS A 120 -15.47 9.98 17.78
N PHE A 121 -14.85 8.82 18.03
CA PHE A 121 -13.59 8.46 17.40
C PHE A 121 -13.73 8.35 15.89
N ARG A 122 -14.81 7.71 15.41
CA ARG A 122 -15.11 7.63 13.98
C ARG A 122 -15.22 9.02 13.36
N LEU A 123 -15.91 9.96 14.00
CA LEU A 123 -16.01 11.33 13.51
C LEU A 123 -14.65 12.02 13.42
N TYR A 124 -13.83 11.95 14.49
CA TYR A 124 -12.48 12.53 14.49
C TYR A 124 -11.59 11.92 13.40
N PHE A 125 -11.66 10.61 13.22
CA PHE A 125 -10.89 9.90 12.20
C PHE A 125 -11.24 10.39 10.78
N HIS A 126 -12.53 10.56 10.45
CA HIS A 126 -12.91 11.10 9.14
C HIS A 126 -12.50 12.57 8.95
N ARG A 127 -12.49 13.37 10.03
CA ARG A 127 -11.95 14.74 9.98
C ARG A 127 -10.45 14.76 9.70
N VAL A 128 -9.68 13.85 10.29
CA VAL A 128 -8.25 13.70 10.00
C VAL A 128 -8.06 13.36 8.51
N LEU A 129 -8.78 12.37 7.98
CA LEU A 129 -8.71 12.01 6.56
C LEU A 129 -9.05 13.20 5.64
N LEU A 130 -10.05 14.00 5.99
CA LEU A 130 -10.39 15.21 5.23
C LEU A 130 -9.25 16.24 5.26
N MET A 131 -8.65 16.47 6.42
CA MET A 131 -7.51 17.40 6.56
C MET A 131 -6.29 16.91 5.79
N GLU A 132 -6.07 15.60 5.69
CA GLU A 132 -5.02 15.03 4.83
C GLU A 132 -5.26 15.36 3.36
N GLN A 133 -6.49 15.24 2.86
CA GLN A 133 -6.80 15.62 1.46
C GLN A 133 -6.56 17.12 1.21
N LEU A 134 -6.98 17.98 2.13
CA LEU A 134 -6.75 19.42 2.03
C LEU A 134 -5.27 19.76 2.07
N PHE A 135 -4.51 19.10 2.95
CA PHE A 135 -3.07 19.25 3.00
C PHE A 135 -2.42 18.79 1.69
N ALA A 136 -2.79 17.63 1.16
CA ALA A 136 -2.26 17.13 -0.11
C ALA A 136 -2.53 18.11 -1.26
N LEU A 137 -3.72 18.69 -1.32
CA LEU A 137 -4.09 19.68 -2.34
C LEU A 137 -3.29 20.97 -2.21
N PHE A 138 -3.22 21.53 -0.99
CA PHE A 138 -2.38 22.69 -0.71
C PHE A 138 -0.92 22.41 -1.06
N PHE A 139 -0.45 21.22 -0.72
CA PHE A 139 0.92 20.80 -0.95
C PHE A 139 1.26 20.77 -2.44
N THR A 140 0.45 20.08 -3.26
CA THR A 140 0.64 20.02 -4.71
C THR A 140 0.59 21.41 -5.35
N PHE A 141 -0.32 22.27 -4.89
CA PHE A 141 -0.39 23.65 -5.36
C PHE A 141 0.88 24.44 -5.03
N ALA A 142 1.37 24.36 -3.79
CA ALA A 142 2.59 25.06 -3.36
C ALA A 142 3.83 24.57 -4.12
N HIS A 143 3.95 23.25 -4.35
CA HIS A 143 5.05 22.68 -5.12
C HIS A 143 5.06 23.18 -6.57
N TYR A 144 3.88 23.31 -7.19
CA TYR A 144 3.75 23.78 -8.56
C TYR A 144 4.13 25.26 -8.72
N TYR A 145 3.61 26.16 -7.86
CA TYR A 145 3.85 27.61 -8.01
C TYR A 145 5.19 28.07 -7.45
N TYR A 146 5.78 27.34 -6.50
CA TYR A 146 7.00 27.75 -5.80
C TYR A 146 8.04 26.62 -5.73
N PRO A 147 8.44 26.03 -6.87
CA PRO A 147 9.30 24.86 -6.88
C PRO A 147 10.69 25.12 -6.27
N GLU A 148 11.26 26.31 -6.41
CA GLU A 148 12.60 26.62 -5.86
C GLU A 148 12.67 26.48 -4.33
N ILE A 149 11.59 26.85 -3.64
CA ILE A 149 11.49 26.78 -2.17
C ILE A 149 10.98 25.41 -1.74
N PHE A 150 9.92 24.94 -2.41
CA PHE A 150 9.20 23.76 -1.95
C PHE A 150 9.86 22.46 -2.39
N ASN A 151 10.62 22.37 -3.49
CA ASN A 151 11.15 21.09 -3.98
C ASN A 151 12.20 20.47 -3.02
N GLY A 152 13.03 21.29 -2.37
CA GLY A 152 13.97 20.83 -1.35
C GLY A 152 13.28 20.45 -0.03
N ALA A 153 12.43 21.34 0.49
CA ALA A 153 11.63 21.07 1.68
C ALA A 153 10.71 19.85 1.50
N TRP A 154 10.21 19.66 0.28
CA TRP A 154 9.34 18.56 -0.15
C TRP A 154 10.00 17.21 0.02
N GLN A 155 11.18 17.02 -0.57
CA GLN A 155 11.88 15.76 -0.47
C GLN A 155 12.19 15.44 1.00
N ILE A 156 12.56 16.44 1.80
CA ILE A 156 12.84 16.25 3.23
C ILE A 156 11.58 15.82 3.99
N VAL A 157 10.47 16.54 3.87
CA VAL A 157 9.22 16.25 4.60
C VAL A 157 8.62 14.92 4.14
N PHE A 158 8.62 14.66 2.84
CA PHE A 158 8.07 13.43 2.26
C PHE A 158 8.85 12.19 2.74
N HIS A 159 10.18 12.22 2.70
CA HIS A 159 11.00 11.13 3.21
C HIS A 159 10.95 11.03 4.73
N PHE A 160 10.84 12.17 5.45
CA PHE A 160 10.65 12.18 6.90
C PHE A 160 9.37 11.44 7.30
N LEU A 161 8.23 11.69 6.64
CA LEU A 161 6.98 10.98 6.93
C LEU A 161 7.11 9.47 6.68
N ILE A 162 7.80 9.06 5.61
CA ILE A 162 8.08 7.65 5.34
C ILE A 162 8.91 7.04 6.46
N ILE A 163 10.02 7.68 6.85
CA ILE A 163 10.96 7.18 7.87
C ILE A 163 10.32 7.15 9.25
N VAL A 164 9.57 8.18 9.64
CA VAL A 164 8.85 8.24 10.93
C VAL A 164 7.81 7.13 11.06
N ASN A 165 7.21 6.69 9.95
CA ASN A 165 6.27 5.59 9.99
C ASN A 165 6.95 4.26 10.42
N TRP A 166 8.25 4.08 10.19
CA TRP A 166 8.98 2.84 10.49
C TRP A 166 8.97 2.47 11.98
N PRO A 167 9.42 3.33 12.92
CA PRO A 167 9.35 3.02 14.34
C PRO A 167 7.91 2.78 14.81
N ILE A 168 6.92 3.49 14.26
CA ILE A 168 5.52 3.34 14.66
C ILE A 168 4.98 1.97 14.26
N VAL A 169 5.24 1.51 13.02
CA VAL A 169 4.81 0.18 12.56
C VAL A 169 5.48 -0.93 13.39
N ILE A 170 6.79 -0.83 13.64
CA ILE A 170 7.54 -1.80 14.45
C ILE A 170 7.02 -1.82 15.89
N TYR A 171 6.80 -0.65 16.49
CA TYR A 171 6.24 -0.51 17.83
C TYR A 171 4.84 -1.11 17.92
N THR A 172 3.99 -0.87 16.92
CA THR A 172 2.64 -1.42 16.85
C THR A 172 2.69 -2.95 16.80
N LYS A 173 3.60 -3.55 16.02
CA LYS A 173 3.78 -5.02 15.97
C LYS A 173 4.21 -5.57 17.33
N LYS A 174 5.21 -4.94 17.96
CA LYS A 174 5.73 -5.36 19.27
C LYS A 174 4.65 -5.29 20.34
N THR A 175 3.88 -4.20 20.36
CA THR A 175 2.76 -4.01 21.29
C THR A 175 1.67 -5.05 21.07
N CYS A 176 1.28 -5.32 19.81
CA CYS A 176 0.30 -6.34 19.47
C CYS A 176 0.75 -7.74 19.93
N ARG A 177 2.01 -8.10 19.69
CA ARG A 177 2.59 -9.38 20.12
C ARG A 177 2.65 -9.49 21.65
N SER A 178 3.02 -8.41 22.34
CA SER A 178 3.10 -8.38 23.80
C SER A 178 1.74 -8.61 24.42
N MET A 179 0.71 -7.87 23.99
CA MET A 179 -0.65 -8.10 24.47
C MET A 179 -1.11 -9.51 24.14
N TYR A 180 -0.86 -9.99 22.92
CA TYR A 180 -1.25 -11.36 22.57
C TYR A 180 -0.60 -12.45 23.45
N LYS A 181 0.66 -12.29 23.84
CA LYS A 181 1.42 -13.27 24.67
C LYS A 181 1.10 -13.23 26.15
N VAL A 182 0.81 -12.05 26.70
CA VAL A 182 0.61 -11.86 28.15
C VAL A 182 -0.74 -12.38 28.63
N TYR A 183 -1.75 -12.46 27.75
CA TYR A 183 -3.12 -12.77 28.17
C TYR A 183 -3.49 -14.25 28.00
N ASN A 184 -3.50 -14.98 29.12
CA ASN A 184 -4.23 -16.23 29.27
C ASN A 184 -5.73 -16.03 29.02
N VAL A 185 -6.44 -17.10 28.64
CA VAL A 185 -7.87 -17.13 28.30
C VAL A 185 -8.77 -16.62 29.45
N GLU A 186 -8.24 -16.53 30.67
CA GLU A 186 -8.94 -16.07 31.89
C GLU A 186 -9.25 -14.57 31.93
N PHE A 187 -8.55 -13.72 31.16
CA PHE A 187 -8.68 -12.26 31.27
C PHE A 187 -9.46 -11.57 30.13
N TYR A 188 -9.70 -12.26 29.01
CA TYR A 188 -10.39 -11.69 27.86
C TYR A 188 -11.31 -12.70 27.17
N ASP A 189 -12.49 -12.22 26.77
CA ASP A 189 -13.43 -12.94 25.92
C ASP A 189 -12.79 -13.40 24.60
N LEU A 190 -13.22 -14.55 24.09
CA LEU A 190 -12.73 -15.20 22.87
C LEU A 190 -12.74 -14.24 21.67
N ALA A 191 -13.76 -13.36 21.62
CA ALA A 191 -13.91 -12.33 20.60
C ALA A 191 -12.69 -11.39 20.56
N ARG A 192 -12.18 -10.95 21.71
CA ARG A 192 -11.04 -10.04 21.79
C ARG A 192 -9.74 -10.70 21.35
N LYS A 193 -9.55 -11.98 21.68
CA LYS A 193 -8.38 -12.75 21.24
C LYS A 193 -8.35 -12.91 19.71
N HIS A 194 -9.50 -13.10 19.09
CA HIS A 194 -9.65 -13.16 17.64
C HIS A 194 -9.37 -11.79 16.96
N GLU A 195 -9.82 -10.69 17.55
CA GLU A 195 -9.48 -9.33 17.08
C GLU A 195 -7.96 -9.07 17.14
N LEU A 196 -7.31 -9.44 18.24
CA LEU A 196 -5.85 -9.28 18.39
C LEU A 196 -5.07 -10.13 17.40
N TYR A 197 -5.53 -11.33 17.07
CA TYR A 197 -4.92 -12.16 16.03
C TYR A 197 -5.03 -11.51 14.65
N LYS A 198 -6.21 -11.01 14.26
CA LYS A 198 -6.38 -10.26 13.01
C LYS A 198 -5.50 -9.02 12.95
N ALA A 199 -5.46 -8.26 14.05
CA ALA A 199 -4.59 -7.10 14.20
C ALA A 199 -3.10 -7.46 14.03
N TYR A 200 -2.68 -8.59 14.58
CA TYR A 200 -1.31 -9.09 14.45
C TYR A 200 -0.97 -9.48 13.02
N GLU A 201 -1.86 -10.20 12.31
CA GLU A 201 -1.64 -10.55 10.89
C GLU A 201 -1.43 -9.30 10.02
N ILE A 202 -2.26 -8.28 10.21
CA ILE A 202 -2.16 -6.99 9.50
C ILE A 202 -0.88 -6.25 9.89
N THR A 203 -0.54 -6.20 11.17
CA THR A 203 0.66 -5.46 11.59
C THR A 203 1.94 -6.18 11.15
N LYS A 204 1.91 -7.52 11.08
CA LYS A 204 2.98 -8.33 10.48
C LYS A 204 3.12 -8.00 8.99
N SER A 205 2.02 -7.93 8.26
CA SER A 205 2.03 -7.59 6.83
C SER A 205 2.55 -6.19 6.58
N LEU A 206 2.16 -5.22 7.42
CA LEU A 206 2.68 -3.85 7.38
C LEU A 206 4.19 -3.81 7.59
N VAL A 207 4.74 -4.60 8.52
CA VAL A 207 6.21 -4.69 8.69
C VAL A 207 6.87 -5.30 7.45
N THR A 208 6.29 -6.34 6.86
CA THR A 208 6.84 -6.93 5.62
C THR A 208 6.80 -5.92 4.46
N ALA A 209 5.70 -5.20 4.31
CA ALA A 209 5.54 -4.14 3.31
C ALA A 209 6.54 -3.00 3.53
N LEU A 210 6.79 -2.66 4.79
CA LEU A 210 7.77 -1.67 5.17
C LEU A 210 9.20 -2.07 4.79
N ILE A 211 9.57 -3.34 5.03
CA ILE A 211 10.88 -3.87 4.64
C ILE A 211 11.03 -3.84 3.11
N ALA A 212 10.01 -4.28 2.37
CA ALA A 212 10.02 -4.23 0.91
C ALA A 212 10.20 -2.79 0.39
N ASN A 213 9.43 -1.85 0.94
CA ASN A 213 9.55 -0.43 0.62
C ASN A 213 10.93 0.14 0.99
N ALA A 214 11.51 -0.24 2.12
CA ALA A 214 12.85 0.19 2.54
C ALA A 214 13.93 -0.30 1.57
N ILE A 215 13.86 -1.56 1.12
CA ILE A 215 14.77 -2.12 0.11
C ILE A 215 14.66 -1.31 -1.20
N GLN A 216 13.44 -1.02 -1.65
CA GLN A 216 13.25 -0.22 -2.87
C GLN A 216 13.75 1.22 -2.72
N GLN A 217 13.53 1.85 -1.57
CA GLN A 217 14.07 3.19 -1.28
C GLN A 217 15.60 3.19 -1.30
N MET A 218 16.25 2.18 -0.72
CA MET A 218 17.71 2.01 -0.78
C MET A 218 18.20 1.85 -2.23
N LEU A 219 17.51 1.06 -3.05
CA LEU A 219 17.82 0.94 -4.48
C LEU A 219 17.65 2.28 -5.21
N THR A 220 16.59 3.02 -4.93
CA THR A 220 16.38 4.37 -5.50
C THR A 220 17.52 5.30 -5.14
N PHE A 221 17.93 5.38 -3.86
CA PHE A 221 19.06 6.21 -3.45
C PHE A 221 20.38 5.79 -4.10
N LEU A 222 20.62 4.47 -4.23
CA LEU A 222 21.80 3.96 -4.92
C LEU A 222 21.83 4.40 -6.38
N PHE A 223 20.72 4.23 -7.12
CA PHE A 223 20.62 4.64 -8.52
C PHE A 223 20.80 6.15 -8.70
N VAL A 224 20.18 6.97 -7.84
CA VAL A 224 20.36 8.43 -7.85
C VAL A 224 21.83 8.80 -7.58
N GLY A 225 22.45 8.17 -6.57
CA GLY A 225 23.85 8.42 -6.23
C GLY A 225 24.82 8.04 -7.35
N LEU A 226 24.65 6.85 -7.94
CA LEU A 226 25.46 6.40 -9.08
C LEU A 226 25.30 7.32 -10.30
N GLN A 227 24.08 7.79 -10.58
CA GLN A 227 23.83 8.73 -11.67
C GLN A 227 24.47 10.10 -11.42
N TYR A 228 24.42 10.61 -10.18
CA TYR A 228 25.03 11.90 -9.84
C TYR A 228 26.56 11.87 -10.00
N GLN A 229 27.19 10.74 -9.65
CA GLN A 229 28.61 10.47 -9.85
C GLN A 229 28.97 10.19 -11.32
N GLY A 230 27.99 10.11 -12.22
CA GLY A 230 28.21 9.80 -13.64
C GLY A 230 28.62 8.36 -13.92
N LEU A 231 28.34 7.44 -13.00
CA LEU A 231 28.73 6.01 -13.08
C LEU A 231 27.68 5.13 -13.79
N LEU A 232 26.44 5.61 -13.96
CA LEU A 232 25.37 4.90 -14.66
C LEU A 232 25.25 5.35 -16.12
N PHE A 233 24.85 6.60 -16.33
CA PHE A 233 24.76 7.24 -17.63
C PHE A 233 25.46 8.59 -17.62
N SER A 234 25.71 9.14 -18.81
CA SER A 234 26.09 10.55 -18.94
C SER A 234 25.12 11.44 -18.15
N LYS A 235 25.62 12.55 -17.57
CA LYS A 235 24.76 13.52 -16.85
C LYS A 235 23.65 14.08 -17.72
N THR A 236 23.88 14.18 -19.03
CA THR A 236 22.87 14.61 -20.03
C THR A 236 21.72 13.62 -20.18
N ASP A 237 21.93 12.36 -19.78
CA ASP A 237 20.98 11.24 -19.93
C ASP A 237 20.24 10.92 -18.61
N TYR A 238 20.14 11.89 -17.70
CA TYR A 238 19.47 11.74 -16.41
C TYR A 238 18.03 11.20 -16.51
N TYR A 239 17.32 11.53 -17.60
CA TYR A 239 15.97 11.06 -17.89
C TYR A 239 15.86 9.53 -18.02
N LYS A 240 16.93 8.83 -18.43
CA LYS A 240 16.99 7.36 -18.47
C LYS A 240 16.98 6.76 -17.07
N THR A 241 17.69 7.39 -16.14
CA THR A 241 17.69 7.00 -14.73
C THR A 241 16.31 7.24 -14.12
N LEU A 242 15.71 8.41 -14.36
CA LEU A 242 14.35 8.72 -13.89
C LEU A 242 13.33 7.69 -14.37
N PHE A 243 13.43 7.25 -15.63
CA PHE A 243 12.56 6.22 -16.17
C PHE A 243 12.65 4.93 -15.35
N ILE A 244 13.87 4.41 -15.11
CA ILE A 244 14.11 3.20 -14.31
C ILE A 244 13.61 3.37 -12.87
N LEU A 245 13.86 4.53 -12.26
CA LEU A 245 13.40 4.83 -10.90
C LEU A 245 11.88 4.81 -10.80
N HIS A 246 11.17 5.36 -11.79
CA HIS A 246 9.71 5.26 -11.84
C HIS A 246 9.23 3.82 -12.00
N MET A 247 9.94 2.96 -12.75
CA MET A 247 9.59 1.54 -12.81
C MET A 247 9.69 0.87 -11.45
N LEU A 248 10.80 1.11 -10.73
CA LEU A 248 11.00 0.59 -9.37
C LEU A 248 9.92 1.09 -8.42
N TRP A 249 9.60 2.38 -8.47
CA TRP A 249 8.58 2.99 -7.61
C TRP A 249 7.18 2.42 -7.88
N ASN A 250 6.80 2.32 -9.16
CA ASN A 250 5.50 1.80 -9.57
C ASN A 250 5.34 0.32 -9.23
N SER A 251 6.42 -0.47 -9.28
CA SER A 251 6.39 -1.88 -8.86
C SER A 251 6.07 -2.05 -7.38
N ASN A 252 6.42 -1.08 -6.51
CA ASN A 252 6.09 -1.10 -5.09
C ASN A 252 4.57 -1.17 -4.85
N PHE A 253 3.77 -0.49 -5.68
CA PHE A 253 2.32 -0.51 -5.52
C PHE A 253 1.73 -1.90 -5.75
N ALA A 254 2.30 -2.69 -6.67
CA ALA A 254 1.91 -4.09 -6.84
C ALA A 254 2.36 -4.94 -5.65
N ILE A 255 3.64 -4.80 -5.25
CA ILE A 255 4.23 -5.56 -4.14
C ILE A 255 3.46 -5.33 -2.84
N PHE A 256 3.10 -4.08 -2.54
CA PHE A 256 2.32 -3.71 -1.37
C PHE A 256 0.99 -4.44 -1.30
N ALA A 257 0.22 -4.46 -2.40
CA ALA A 257 -1.06 -5.16 -2.45
C ALA A 257 -0.91 -6.66 -2.19
N TRP A 258 0.07 -7.30 -2.83
CA TRP A 258 0.29 -8.73 -2.65
C TRP A 258 0.79 -9.07 -1.25
N ILE A 259 1.65 -8.25 -0.64
CA ILE A 259 2.06 -8.45 0.76
C ILE A 259 0.84 -8.45 1.68
N LEU A 260 -0.08 -7.50 1.51
CA LEU A 260 -1.31 -7.44 2.32
C LEU A 260 -2.25 -8.63 2.05
N LEU A 261 -2.48 -8.97 0.79
CA LEU A 261 -3.35 -10.09 0.39
C LEU A 261 -2.81 -11.44 0.89
N LEU A 262 -1.51 -11.69 0.74
CA LEU A 262 -0.88 -12.96 1.11
C LEU A 262 -0.62 -13.07 2.61
N SER A 263 -0.55 -11.96 3.33
CA SER A 263 -0.35 -12.03 4.78
C SER A 263 -1.64 -12.31 5.54
N HIS A 264 -2.79 -11.91 5.02
CA HIS A 264 -4.07 -12.11 5.69
C HIS A 264 -4.63 -13.51 5.40
N ARG A 265 -4.78 -14.37 6.42
CA ARG A 265 -5.17 -15.78 6.21
C ARG A 265 -6.51 -15.93 5.49
N SER A 266 -7.51 -15.13 5.85
CA SER A 266 -8.82 -15.18 5.20
C SER A 266 -8.73 -14.83 3.71
N SER A 267 -7.83 -13.93 3.34
CA SER A 267 -7.62 -13.54 1.94
C SER A 267 -6.91 -14.65 1.18
N ARG A 268 -5.83 -15.23 1.74
CA ARG A 268 -5.15 -16.41 1.18
C ARG A 268 -6.09 -17.57 0.91
N LEU A 269 -6.90 -17.97 1.89
CA LEU A 269 -7.83 -19.09 1.75
C LEU A 269 -8.85 -18.83 0.65
N LYS A 270 -9.33 -17.59 0.50
CA LYS A 270 -10.27 -17.22 -0.56
C LYS A 270 -9.62 -17.20 -1.94
N ILE A 271 -8.37 -16.74 -2.04
CA ILE A 271 -7.60 -16.77 -3.29
C ILE A 271 -7.34 -18.23 -3.69
N LEU A 272 -6.89 -19.06 -2.74
CA LEU A 272 -6.67 -20.49 -2.95
C LEU A 272 -7.96 -21.19 -3.38
N ALA A 273 -9.09 -20.94 -2.70
CA ALA A 273 -10.38 -21.50 -3.07
C ALA A 273 -10.92 -21.01 -4.42
N ALA A 274 -10.53 -19.82 -4.87
CA ALA A 274 -10.86 -19.32 -6.21
C ALA A 274 -9.97 -19.95 -7.29
N SER A 275 -8.74 -20.35 -6.95
CA SER A 275 -7.80 -21.02 -7.86
C SER A 275 -7.97 -22.54 -7.93
N GLN A 276 -8.66 -23.14 -6.96
CA GLN A 276 -8.95 -24.58 -6.95
C GLN A 276 -10.29 -24.86 -7.64
N PRO A 277 -10.39 -25.90 -8.49
CA PRO A 277 -11.68 -26.36 -8.98
C PRO A 277 -12.54 -26.75 -7.77
N LYS A 278 -13.81 -26.31 -7.75
CA LYS A 278 -14.78 -26.73 -6.73
C LYS A 278 -15.01 -28.24 -6.87
N ILE A 279 -14.26 -29.05 -6.13
CA ILE A 279 -14.58 -30.45 -5.92
C ILE A 279 -15.65 -30.47 -4.82
N SER A 280 -16.91 -30.27 -5.22
CA SER A 280 -18.03 -30.53 -4.32
C SER A 280 -18.22 -32.04 -4.23
N ILE A 281 -17.82 -32.63 -3.10
CA ILE A 281 -18.24 -34.00 -2.77
C ILE A 281 -19.68 -33.88 -2.27
N THR A 282 -20.63 -34.19 -3.14
CA THR A 282 -22.04 -34.32 -2.80
C THR A 282 -22.27 -35.67 -2.15
N SER A 283 -23.05 -35.69 -1.06
CA SER A 283 -23.58 -36.94 -0.51
C SER A 283 -24.50 -37.62 -1.53
N ILE A 284 -24.81 -38.89 -1.28
CA ILE A 284 -25.77 -39.67 -2.08
C ILE A 284 -27.16 -38.98 -2.13
N ASP A 285 -27.46 -38.14 -1.13
CA ASP A 285 -28.72 -37.40 -1.00
C ASP A 285 -28.65 -35.98 -1.62
N GLY A 286 -27.58 -35.65 -2.35
CA GLY A 286 -27.41 -34.36 -3.02
C GLY A 286 -27.02 -33.19 -2.10
N THR A 287 -26.72 -33.45 -0.82
CA THR A 287 -26.27 -32.42 0.12
C THR A 287 -24.76 -32.20 0.02
N ASN A 288 -24.34 -30.94 0.04
CA ASN A 288 -22.95 -30.53 -0.14
C ASN A 288 -22.16 -30.83 1.16
N ILE A 289 -21.23 -31.79 1.12
CA ILE A 289 -20.40 -32.12 2.29
C ILE A 289 -19.26 -31.10 2.36
N THR A 290 -19.56 -29.92 2.89
CA THR A 290 -18.51 -28.98 3.30
C THR A 290 -18.15 -29.28 4.75
N GLN A 291 -16.99 -29.89 4.99
CA GLN A 291 -16.44 -30.00 6.34
C GLN A 291 -16.09 -28.60 6.84
N MET A 292 -16.98 -27.98 7.62
CA MET A 292 -16.56 -26.86 8.46
C MET A 292 -15.60 -27.43 9.51
N PRO A 293 -14.38 -26.89 9.63
CA PRO A 293 -13.43 -27.38 10.62
C PRO A 293 -14.04 -27.24 12.01
N THR A 294 -13.93 -28.30 12.80
CA THR A 294 -14.37 -28.29 14.19
C THR A 294 -13.57 -27.25 14.98
N GLN A 295 -14.16 -26.73 16.05
CA GLN A 295 -13.50 -25.74 16.90
C GLN A 295 -12.11 -26.21 17.39
N GLN A 296 -11.93 -27.51 17.63
CA GLN A 296 -10.65 -28.11 18.00
C GLN A 296 -9.61 -28.10 16.87
N GLU A 297 -10.01 -28.38 15.63
CA GLU A 297 -9.11 -28.28 14.46
C GLU A 297 -8.66 -26.83 14.24
N TYR A 298 -9.57 -25.88 14.40
CA TYR A 298 -9.25 -24.45 14.37
C TYR A 298 -8.19 -24.09 15.42
N PHE A 299 -8.31 -24.62 16.65
CA PHE A 299 -7.33 -24.40 17.72
C PHE A 299 -6.00 -25.12 17.48
N ARG A 300 -6.01 -26.31 16.88
CA ARG A 300 -4.78 -27.05 16.55
C ARG A 300 -3.97 -26.34 15.49
N GLU A 301 -4.63 -25.85 14.45
CA GLU A 301 -4.00 -25.05 13.39
C GLU A 301 -3.52 -23.70 13.89
N LEU A 302 -4.30 -23.05 14.76
CA LEU A 302 -3.85 -21.84 15.44
C LEU A 302 -2.57 -22.11 16.25
N ARG A 303 -2.52 -23.20 17.02
CA ARG A 303 -1.34 -23.61 17.79
C ARG A 303 -0.12 -23.89 16.90
N ILE A 304 -0.30 -24.47 15.71
CA ILE A 304 0.77 -24.69 14.71
C ILE A 304 1.25 -23.37 14.10
N ALA A 305 0.34 -22.41 13.86
CA ALA A 305 0.73 -21.07 13.41
C ALA A 305 1.40 -20.22 14.52
N TRP A 306 1.43 -20.71 15.76
CA TRP A 306 1.95 -20.03 16.95
C TRP A 306 3.35 -20.51 17.40
N SER A 307 3.85 -21.63 16.88
CA SER A 307 5.25 -22.08 17.01
C SER A 307 6.14 -21.44 15.94
#